data_AF-A0A075R324-F1
#
_entry.id   AF-A0A075R324-F1
#
_cell.length_a   1.000
_cell.length_b   1.000
_cell.length_c   1.000
_cell.angle_alpha   90.00
_cell.angle_beta   90.00
_cell.angle_gamma   90.00
#
_symmetry.space_group_name_H-M   'P 1'
#
loop_
_entity.id
_entity.type
_entity.pdbx_description
1 polymer ?
#
loop_
_entity_poly.entity_id
_entity_poly.type
_entity_poly.pdbx_seq_one_letter_code
_entity_poly.pdbx_strand_id
1 'polypeptide(L)' 'MDSRKRSSKEEPTIAPSMNGHDPLEEKASADEVEKGEYTSVTKLFLDRTPED' A
#
# COMPACT_ATOMS: atom_id res chain seq x y z
N MET A 1 -15.51 -13.28 38.30
CA MET A 1 -14.09 -13.17 37.90
C MET A 1 -14.08 -12.53 36.51
N ASP A 2 -13.89 -11.20 36.47
CA ASP A 2 -13.90 -10.45 35.22
C ASP A 2 -12.58 -10.64 34.47
N SER A 3 -12.67 -11.34 33.34
CA SER A 3 -11.56 -11.58 32.44
C SER A 3 -11.13 -10.25 31.81
N ARG A 4 -10.04 -9.68 32.35
CA ARG A 4 -9.30 -8.54 31.79
C ARG A 4 -9.07 -8.75 30.30
N LYS A 5 -9.86 -8.06 29.48
CA LYS A 5 -9.67 -7.90 28.04
C LYS A 5 -8.32 -7.21 27.87
N ARG A 6 -7.28 -7.98 27.54
CA ARG A 6 -5.95 -7.44 27.26
C ARG A 6 -6.11 -6.57 26.02
N SER A 7 -6.07 -5.25 26.19
CA SER A 7 -5.88 -4.31 25.09
C SER A 7 -4.56 -4.68 24.43
N SER A 8 -4.61 -5.28 23.24
CA SER A 8 -3.47 -5.25 22.34
C SER A 8 -3.08 -3.79 22.20
N LYS A 9 -1.87 -3.45 22.62
CA LYS A 9 -1.28 -2.14 22.36
C LYS A 9 -0.98 -2.12 20.87
N GLU A 10 -1.98 -1.81 20.05
CA GLU A 10 -1.71 -1.40 18.68
C GLU A 10 -1.06 -0.02 18.78
N GLU A 11 0.24 -0.01 18.53
CA GLU A 11 0.97 1.24 18.38
C GLU A 11 0.35 2.03 17.22
N PRO A 12 0.28 3.37 17.31
CA PRO A 12 -0.25 4.18 16.22
C PRO A 12 0.56 3.95 14.95
N THR A 13 -0.10 3.48 13.90
CA THR A 13 0.49 3.28 12.56
C THR A 13 0.10 4.43 11.63
N ILE A 14 0.91 4.65 10.60
CA ILE A 14 0.63 5.66 9.57
C ILE A 14 -0.56 5.16 8.75
N ALA A 15 -1.57 6.02 8.54
CA ALA A 15 -2.70 5.69 7.69
C ALA A 15 -2.20 5.38 6.27
N PRO A 16 -2.77 4.40 5.54
CA PRO A 16 -2.30 4.04 4.20
C PRO A 16 -2.20 5.21 3.22
N SER A 17 -3.09 6.20 3.35
CA SER A 17 -3.09 7.43 2.53
C SER A 17 -2.02 8.45 2.91
N MET A 18 -1.40 8.30 4.07
CA MET A 18 -0.30 9.14 4.56
C MET A 18 1.08 8.54 4.24
N ASN A 19 1.12 7.38 3.57
CA ASN A 19 2.37 6.84 3.05
C ASN A 19 2.89 7.75 1.93
N GLY A 20 4.11 8.26 2.09
CA GLY A 20 4.78 9.08 1.05
C GLY A 20 5.17 8.29 -0.20
N HIS A 21 4.99 6.97 -0.19
CA HIS A 21 5.15 6.08 -1.33
C HIS A 21 3.79 5.46 -1.67
N ASP A 22 3.39 5.51 -2.94
CA ASP A 22 2.16 4.88 -3.40
C ASP A 22 2.37 3.36 -3.48
N PRO A 23 1.63 2.55 -2.70
CA PRO A 23 1.78 1.09 -2.68
C PRO A 23 1.52 0.43 -4.04
N LEU A 24 0.81 1.11 -4.95
CA LEU A 24 0.62 0.62 -6.33
C LEU A 24 1.89 0.73 -7.18
N GLU A 25 2.94 1.39 -6.69
CA GLU A 25 4.24 1.45 -7.35
C GLU A 25 5.18 0.32 -6.95
N GLU A 26 4.82 -0.46 -5.93
CA GLU A 26 5.63 -1.56 -5.46
C GLU A 26 5.74 -2.65 -6.53
N LYS A 27 6.98 -3.08 -6.79
CA LYS A 27 7.24 -4.15 -7.77
C LYS A 27 7.10 -5.49 -7.06
N ALA A 28 6.25 -6.36 -7.61
CA ALA A 28 6.18 -7.74 -7.16
C ALA A 28 7.54 -8.44 -7.31
N SER A 29 7.91 -9.21 -6.30
CA SER A 29 9.07 -10.09 -6.31
C SER A 29 8.85 -11.29 -7.24
N ALA A 30 9.93 -12.03 -7.57
CA ALA A 30 9.83 -13.20 -8.43
C ALA A 30 8.93 -14.30 -7.83
N ASP A 31 9.05 -14.54 -6.51
CA ASP A 31 8.23 -15.51 -5.78
C ASP A 31 6.73 -15.13 -5.80
N GLU A 32 6.39 -13.85 -5.64
CA GLU A 32 5.00 -13.37 -5.70
C GLU A 32 4.41 -13.52 -7.10
N VAL A 33 5.21 -13.26 -8.14
CA VAL A 33 4.79 -13.49 -9.53
C VAL A 33 4.54 -14.99 -9.78
N GLU A 34 5.42 -15.87 -9.29
CA GLU A 34 5.26 -17.32 -9.42
C GLU A 34 3.99 -17.83 -8.72
N LYS A 35 3.68 -17.28 -7.53
CA LYS A 35 2.49 -17.63 -6.75
C LYS A 35 1.20 -16.94 -7.21
N GLY A 36 1.31 -15.96 -8.11
CA GLY A 36 0.16 -15.14 -8.56
C GLY A 36 -0.29 -14.09 -7.54
N GLU A 37 0.56 -13.75 -6.56
CA GLU A 37 0.30 -12.77 -5.49
C GLU A 37 0.64 -11.35 -5.96
N TYR A 38 0.15 -10.95 -7.13
CA TYR A 38 0.37 -9.62 -7.67
C TYR A 38 -0.89 -9.10 -8.37
N THR A 39 -0.96 -7.78 -8.54
CA THR A 39 -2.02 -7.13 -9.33
C THR A 39 -1.40 -6.32 -10.44
N SER A 40 -1.90 -6.49 -11.66
CA SER A 40 -1.46 -5.68 -12.80
C SER A 40 -2.06 -4.28 -12.70
N VAL A 41 -1.19 -3.27 -12.77
CA VAL A 41 -1.57 -1.86 -12.75
C VAL A 41 -1.04 -1.16 -14.00
N THR A 42 -1.76 -0.17 -14.49
CA THR A 42 -1.33 0.67 -15.63
C THR A 42 -1.07 2.08 -15.12
N LYS A 43 0.13 2.60 -15.35
CA LYS A 43 0.49 3.98 -15.01
C LYS A 43 0.26 4.89 -16.22
N LEU A 44 -0.59 5.91 -16.05
CA LEU A 44 -0.81 6.96 -17.04
C LEU A 44 0.03 8.18 -16.67
N PHE A 45 0.98 8.54 -17.53
CA PHE A 45 1.73 9.79 -17.40
C PHE A 45 1.15 10.81 -18.38
N LEU A 46 0.61 11.90 -17.85
CA LEU A 46 0.11 13.02 -18.65
C LEU A 46 1.16 14.14 -18.61
N ASP A 47 1.96 14.22 -19.67
CA ASP A 47 2.85 15.35 -19.89
C ASP A 47 2.05 16.47 -20.56
N ARG A 48 1.65 17.46 -19.76
CA ARG A 48 0.93 18.64 -20.25
C ARG A 48 1.92 19.80 -20.30
N THR A 49 2.23 20.27 -21.50
CA THR A 49 2.78 21.62 -21.69
C THR A 49 1.72 22.65 -21.27
N PRO A 50 2.07 23.70 -20.52
CA PRO A 50 1.13 24.76 -20.16
C PRO A 50 0.84 25.61 -21.39
N GLU A 51 -0.10 25.15 -22.20
CA GLU A 51 -0.80 25.95 -23.19
C GLU A 51 -2.30 25.71 -22.91
N ASP A 52 -2.99 26.82 -22.62
CA ASP A 52 -4.33 27.04 -22.01
C ASP A 52 -4.44 27.00 -20.46
#